data_AF-H2C0H2-F1
#
_entry.id   AF-H2C0H2-F1
#
_cell.length_a   1.000
_cell.length_b   1.000
_cell.length_c   1.000
_cell.angle_alpha   90.00
_cell.angle_beta   90.00
_cell.angle_gamma   90.00
#
_symmetry.space_group_name_H-M   'P 1'
#
loop_
_entity.id
_entity.type
_entity.pdbx_description
1 polymer ?
#
loop_
_entity_poly.entity_id
_entity_poly.type
_entity_poly.pdbx_seq_one_letter_code
_entity_poly.pdbx_strand_id
1 'polypeptide(L)'
;MRSYKLVKWISYDDLVKLYLREKNGKVKMRLLIIIKLYEGHKLYHVSKELKMSVSTVSKWLKRWNQGGYAALLDSKSRRKQRA
;
A
#
# COMPACT_ATOMS: atom_id res chain seq x y z
N MET A 1 5.68 -18.68 2.93
CA MET A 1 5.20 -17.34 2.50
C MET A 1 4.03 -16.92 3.38
N ARG A 2 4.08 -15.74 4.02
CA ARG A 2 2.95 -15.26 4.83
C ARG A 2 1.84 -14.78 3.88
N SER A 3 0.69 -15.43 3.90
CA SER A 3 -0.49 -14.98 3.14
C SER A 3 -1.07 -13.74 3.86
N TYR A 4 -1.03 -12.58 3.21
CA TYR A 4 -1.64 -11.37 3.75
C TYR A 4 -2.99 -11.15 3.05
N LYS A 5 -4.07 -11.35 3.79
CA LYS A 5 -5.42 -10.98 3.33
C LYS A 5 -5.50 -9.46 3.19
N LEU A 6 -6.03 -8.97 2.07
CA LEU A 6 -6.28 -7.55 1.86
C LEU A 6 -7.57 -7.12 2.58
N VAL A 7 -7.49 -6.09 3.42
CA VAL A 7 -8.66 -5.45 4.03
C VAL A 7 -9.19 -4.37 3.09
N LYS A 8 -10.49 -4.41 2.80
CA LYS A 8 -11.15 -3.41 1.97
C LYS A 8 -11.77 -2.31 2.83
N TRP A 9 -11.07 -1.19 3.01
CA TRP A 9 -11.54 -0.05 3.82
C TRP A 9 -12.49 0.87 3.06
N ILE A 10 -12.32 0.97 1.75
CA ILE A 10 -13.11 1.81 0.84
C ILE A 10 -13.42 1.01 -0.42
N SER A 11 -14.37 1.49 -1.22
CA SER A 11 -14.66 0.89 -2.52
C SER A 11 -13.46 1.01 -3.47
N TYR A 12 -13.43 0.18 -4.51
CA TYR A 12 -12.42 0.30 -5.55
C TYR A 12 -12.45 1.67 -6.23
N ASP A 13 -13.66 2.16 -6.55
CA ASP A 13 -13.84 3.44 -7.22
C ASP A 13 -13.35 4.63 -6.37
N ASP A 14 -13.62 4.58 -5.07
CA ASP A 14 -13.13 5.61 -4.14
C ASP A 14 -11.61 5.56 -3.97
N LEU A 15 -11.02 4.35 -4.00
CA LEU A 15 -9.57 4.18 -3.98
C LEU A 15 -8.92 4.76 -5.24
N VAL A 16 -9.53 4.56 -6.41
CA VAL A 16 -9.07 5.15 -7.68
C VAL A 16 -9.21 6.67 -7.65
N LYS A 17 -10.35 7.21 -7.20
CA LYS A 17 -10.55 8.66 -7.03
C LYS A 17 -9.50 9.26 -6.08
N LEU A 18 -9.18 8.57 -5.00
CA LEU A 18 -8.15 8.99 -4.03
C LEU A 18 -6.76 9.02 -4.68
N TYR A 19 -6.40 7.99 -5.45
CA TYR A 19 -5.16 7.95 -6.22
C TYR A 19 -5.03 9.09 -7.23
N LEU A 20 -6.13 9.43 -7.92
CA LEU A 20 -6.15 10.51 -8.90
C LEU A 20 -5.98 11.89 -8.26
N ARG A 21 -6.55 12.10 -7.07
CA ARG A 21 -6.47 13.37 -6.32
C ARG A 21 -5.17 13.54 -5.54
N GLU A 22 -4.49 12.46 -5.18
CA GLU A 22 -3.24 12.49 -4.41
C GLU A 22 -2.12 13.17 -5.20
N LYS A 23 -1.50 14.19 -4.58
CA LYS A 23 -0.39 14.97 -5.16
C LYS A 23 0.96 14.47 -4.71
N ASN A 24 1.04 13.83 -3.53
CA ASN A 24 2.29 13.31 -3.02
C ASN A 24 2.67 12.03 -3.77
N GLY A 25 3.70 12.11 -4.64
CA GLY A 25 4.15 10.98 -5.45
C GLY A 25 4.47 9.71 -4.65
N LYS A 26 4.97 9.84 -3.41
CA LYS A 26 5.23 8.69 -2.54
C LYS A 26 3.95 8.02 -2.08
N VAL A 27 2.92 8.79 -1.73
CA VAL A 27 1.61 8.25 -1.31
C VAL A 27 0.86 7.71 -2.51
N LYS A 28 0.92 8.39 -3.66
CA LYS A 28 0.35 7.94 -4.92
C LYS A 28 0.90 6.57 -5.34
N MET A 29 2.21 6.34 -5.22
CA MET A 29 2.81 5.02 -5.44
C MET A 29 2.28 3.94 -4.47
N ARG A 30 2.06 4.29 -3.20
CA ARG A 30 1.50 3.36 -2.21
C ARG A 30 0.05 3.01 -2.53
N LEU A 31 -0.74 3.99 -2.93
CA LEU A 31 -2.12 3.79 -3.38
C LEU A 31 -2.16 2.89 -4.62
N LEU A 32 -1.25 3.08 -5.58
CA LEU A 32 -1.15 2.23 -6.77
C LEU A 32 -0.90 0.76 -6.39
N ILE A 33 -0.02 0.50 -5.42
CA ILE A 33 0.17 -0.86 -4.88
C ILE A 33 -1.16 -1.44 -4.40
N ILE A 34 -1.92 -0.69 -3.61
CA ILE A 34 -3.20 -1.16 -3.07
C ILE A 34 -4.23 -1.39 -4.18
N ILE A 35 -4.32 -0.52 -5.18
CA ILE A 35 -5.19 -0.69 -6.36
C ILE A 35 -4.93 -2.02 -7.04
N LYS A 36 -3.67 -2.33 -7.35
CA LYS A 36 -3.29 -3.62 -7.95
C LYS A 36 -3.68 -4.82 -7.09
N LEU A 37 -3.62 -4.70 -5.77
CA LEU A 37 -4.07 -5.75 -4.86
C LEU A 37 -5.60 -5.88 -4.83
N TYR A 38 -6.36 -4.78 -4.98
CA TYR A 38 -7.81 -4.82 -5.12
C TYR A 38 -8.26 -5.50 -6.43
N GLU A 39 -7.49 -5.32 -7.50
CA GLU A 39 -7.67 -6.00 -8.80
C GLU A 39 -7.38 -7.52 -8.71
N GLY A 40 -6.86 -8.01 -7.58
CA GLY A 40 -6.58 -9.42 -7.34
C GLY A 40 -5.15 -9.86 -7.68
N HIS A 41 -4.26 -8.93 -8.03
CA HIS A 41 -2.85 -9.27 -8.26
C HIS A 41 -2.18 -9.77 -6.98
N LYS A 42 -1.33 -10.80 -7.11
CA LYS A 42 -0.49 -11.27 -5.99
C LYS A 42 0.68 -10.31 -5.78
N LEU A 43 1.18 -10.24 -4.53
CA LEU A 43 2.31 -9.38 -4.13
C LEU A 43 3.51 -9.46 -5.09
N TYR A 44 3.84 -10.67 -5.55
CA TYR A 44 4.95 -10.89 -6.48
C TYR A 44 4.73 -10.23 -7.85
N HIS A 45 3.51 -10.32 -8.40
CA HIS A 45 3.20 -9.67 -9.69
C HIS A 45 3.28 -8.15 -9.56
N VAL A 46 2.68 -7.59 -8.50
CA VAL A 46 2.77 -6.14 -8.21
C VAL A 46 4.22 -5.69 -8.05
N SER A 47 5.05 -6.48 -7.37
CA SER A 47 6.48 -6.17 -7.19
C SER A 47 7.24 -6.11 -8.52
N LYS A 48 6.95 -7.04 -9.45
CA LYS A 48 7.57 -7.08 -10.78
C LYS A 48 7.10 -5.94 -11.67
N GLU A 49 5.80 -5.66 -11.65
CA GLU A 49 5.16 -4.62 -12.46
C GLU A 49 5.68 -3.23 -12.04
N LEU A 50 5.72 -2.96 -10.74
CA LEU A 50 6.16 -1.67 -10.20
C LEU A 50 7.68 -1.57 -9.96
N LYS A 51 8.45 -2.61 -10.33
CA LYS A 51 9.91 -2.70 -10.11
C LYS A 51 10.33 -2.41 -8.66
N MET A 52 9.58 -2.96 -7.71
CA MET A 52 9.83 -2.82 -6.27
C MET A 52 10.13 -4.17 -5.63
N SER A 53 10.71 -4.17 -4.43
CA SER A 53 10.86 -5.42 -3.67
C SER A 53 9.51 -5.93 -3.15
N VAL A 54 9.31 -7.25 -3.11
CA VAL A 54 8.13 -7.89 -2.50
C VAL A 54 7.94 -7.44 -1.04
N SER A 55 9.04 -7.22 -0.31
CA SER A 55 9.01 -6.72 1.07
C SER A 55 8.41 -5.32 1.18
N THR A 56 8.67 -4.44 0.20
CA THR A 56 8.08 -3.10 0.15
C THR A 56 6.58 -3.17 -0.10
N VAL A 57 6.15 -3.98 -1.07
CA VAL A 57 4.72 -4.21 -1.37
C VAL A 57 4.01 -4.77 -0.12
N SER A 58 4.59 -5.79 0.51
CA SER A 58 4.05 -6.41 1.73
C SER A 58 3.97 -5.42 2.90
N LYS A 59 4.97 -4.55 3.08
CA LYS A 59 4.95 -3.49 4.09
C LYS A 59 3.77 -2.53 3.90
N TRP A 60 3.50 -2.12 2.66
CA TRP A 60 2.40 -1.20 2.38
C TRP A 60 1.03 -1.86 2.51
N LEU A 61 0.89 -3.12 2.08
CA LEU A 61 -0.31 -3.91 2.36
C LEU A 61 -0.56 -4.00 3.88
N LYS A 62 0.47 -4.30 4.68
CA LYS A 62 0.33 -4.37 6.13
C LYS A 62 -0.13 -3.03 6.72
N ARG A 63 0.44 -1.91 6.27
CA ARG A 63 0.04 -0.58 6.75
C ARG A 63 -1.39 -0.24 6.34
N TRP A 64 -1.75 -0.51 5.10
CA TRP A 64 -3.14 -0.37 4.65
C TRP A 64 -4.08 -1.17 5.54
N ASN A 65 -3.79 -2.44 5.80
CA ASN A 65 -4.61 -3.28 6.69
C ASN A 65 -4.70 -2.76 8.14
N GLN A 66 -3.77 -1.91 8.59
CA GLN A 66 -3.76 -1.37 9.95
C GLN A 66 -4.58 -0.08 10.11
N GLY A 67 -4.80 0.69 9.04
CA GLY A 67 -5.47 1.99 9.16
C GLY A 67 -5.80 2.69 7.85
N GLY A 68 -6.00 1.92 6.78
CA GLY A 68 -6.39 2.42 5.47
C GLY A 68 -5.45 3.50 4.94
N TYR A 69 -6.03 4.56 4.37
CA TYR A 69 -5.29 5.66 3.77
C TYR A 69 -4.42 6.43 4.77
N ALA A 70 -4.89 6.67 6.00
CA ALA A 70 -4.13 7.38 7.02
C ALA A 70 -2.79 6.68 7.31
N ALA A 71 -2.78 5.34 7.33
CA ALA A 71 -1.57 4.55 7.52
C ALA A 71 -0.61 4.57 6.29
N LEU A 72 -1.08 5.01 5.12
CA LEU A 72 -0.25 5.23 3.94
C LEU A 72 0.36 6.63 3.89
N LEU A 73 -0.17 7.61 4.60
CA LEU A 73 0.39 8.96 4.68
C LEU A 73 1.72 8.96 5.43
N ASP A 74 1.82 8.16 6.49
CA ASP A 74 2.94 8.23 7.41
C ASP A 74 4.18 7.45 6.91
N SER A 75 5.26 8.16 6.60
CA SER A 75 6.58 7.58 6.37
C SER A 75 7.52 7.71 7.56
N LYS A 76 7.10 8.31 8.69
CA LYS A 76 7.92 8.29 9.89
C LYS A 76 8.04 6.82 10.26
N SER A 77 9.22 6.27 9.99
CA SER A 77 9.69 5.17 10.78
C SER A 77 9.43 5.61 12.22
N ARG A 78 8.77 4.78 13.02
CA ARG A 78 9.19 4.72 14.42
C ARG A 78 10.67 4.36 14.35
N ARG A 79 11.54 5.38 14.21
CA ARG A 79 12.89 5.34 14.74
C ARG A 79 12.61 5.19 16.22
N LYS A 80 12.40 3.94 16.67
CA LYS A 80 12.60 3.60 18.06
C LYS A 80 13.97 4.16 18.33
N GLN A 81 14.02 5.21 19.14
CA GLN A 81 15.17 5.53 19.95
C GLN A 81 15.58 4.18 20.56
N ARG A 82 16.61 3.57 19.99
CA ARG A 82 17.34 2.51 20.66
C ARG A 82 18.22 3.29 21.63
N ALA A 83 17.69 3.46 22.84
CA ALA A 83 18.53 3.62 24.02
C ALA A 83 19.39 2.36 24.18
#